data_AF-A0A3D8QF42-F1
#
_entry.id   AF-A0A3D8QF42-F1
#
_cell.length_a   1.000
_cell.length_b   1.000
_cell.length_c   1.000
_cell.angle_alpha   90.00
_cell.angle_beta   90.00
_cell.angle_gamma   90.00
#
_symmetry.space_group_name_H-M   'P 1'
#
loop_
_entity.id
_entity.type
_entity.pdbx_description
1 polymer ?
#
loop_
_entity_poly.entity_id
_entity_poly.type
_entity_poly.pdbx_seq_one_letter_code
_entity_poly.pdbx_strand_id
1 'polypeptide(L)'
;MTSAYTPNQLEAYLERIGYAKTASGTGRLRLQELQLAIQQDPLKALGELQRRHLASIPWGNTAIHYSQHHSISTHPSAVFEKLVVRRLDGYCMENTNLLYVVLRSLGYQAYPTAGRVSSAAVDPANAGPEVRYGALGHMVIIVTIGGWKYMVDVGFGNNGPTEPLALLRNVAGHINPTLEIQLDKEPLPEAVDQSQEFWVYKVRYRPDKGWIPMYAFSETEFLPQDFAMINFNTSMQPSSWFTQKVVCVRHILNQDESNIEGLCVMAGKEVKRRVAGKSEIVQKLETEDDRVEALGKWFGIHLLDHEIAGIRGYLDIAIYKDLEVRGTGWRPQQLNPPNPNLRMVQSVRSSAILELTLKLNHTDNKLIVPRLYQVSDALLKIQKPTDGSPSRAGHLADLTPFSPSLGRNTTGPKIIAPASTIQFIPKSSSAASLLTEFTSPPSENQTFPKGTHWVDNTEPNTIVLISQPPGQQCAVVGGIMAVRMKALGIKGVVVDGRIRDLSEIQGAELPVWAKGTSTVGTGAEAKPGLRNVRVDVGGVSVEPGDIVFCDPLEGVVVIPKDSLDKVLEVMPGIVEADDRVKEAVEGGMSVFEAFKKFRG
;
A
#
# COMPACT_ATOMS: atom_id res chain seq x y z
N MET A 1 -4.55 9.73 -24.93
CA MET A 1 -3.67 8.94 -25.80
C MET A 1 -3.56 7.56 -25.18
N THR A 2 -4.02 6.55 -25.91
CA THR A 2 -4.17 5.16 -25.47
C THR A 2 -2.84 4.60 -24.99
N SER A 3 -2.74 4.20 -23.72
CA SER A 3 -1.58 3.46 -23.20
C SER A 3 -1.55 2.08 -23.85
N ALA A 4 -1.00 1.98 -25.05
CA ALA A 4 -0.65 0.71 -25.64
C ALA A 4 0.62 0.20 -24.97
N TYR A 5 0.63 -1.06 -24.56
CA TYR A 5 1.88 -1.71 -24.16
C TYR A 5 2.82 -1.77 -25.36
N THR A 6 4.08 -1.48 -25.10
CA THR A 6 5.14 -1.58 -26.12
C THR A 6 5.33 -3.04 -26.55
N PRO A 7 5.94 -3.30 -27.72
CA PRO A 7 6.29 -4.66 -28.13
C PRO A 7 7.08 -5.44 -27.07
N ASN A 8 8.01 -4.77 -26.37
CA ASN A 8 8.78 -5.39 -25.29
C ASN A 8 7.92 -5.78 -24.08
N GLN A 9 6.94 -4.94 -23.73
CA GLN A 9 5.97 -5.26 -22.68
C GLN A 9 5.06 -6.42 -23.08
N LEU A 10 4.65 -6.49 -24.35
CA LEU A 10 3.89 -7.64 -24.86
C LEU A 10 4.72 -8.92 -24.83
N GLU A 11 6.00 -8.88 -25.21
CA GLU A 11 6.91 -10.02 -25.06
C GLU A 11 7.02 -10.50 -23.61
N ALA A 12 7.25 -9.57 -22.66
CA ALA A 12 7.34 -9.91 -21.24
C ALA A 12 6.02 -10.47 -20.69
N TYR A 13 4.87 -9.97 -21.15
CA TYR A 13 3.56 -10.54 -20.83
C TYR A 13 3.41 -11.95 -21.40
N LEU A 14 3.78 -12.18 -22.66
CA LEU A 14 3.70 -13.50 -23.31
C LEU A 14 4.63 -14.51 -22.64
N GLU A 15 5.81 -14.08 -22.22
CA GLU A 15 6.70 -14.89 -21.38
C GLU A 15 6.04 -15.21 -20.02
N ARG A 16 5.44 -14.20 -19.36
CA ARG A 16 4.77 -14.37 -18.06
C ARG A 16 3.64 -15.39 -18.10
N ILE A 17 2.87 -15.43 -19.19
CA ILE A 17 1.77 -16.38 -19.38
C ILE A 17 2.22 -17.70 -20.03
N GLY A 18 3.52 -17.85 -20.28
CA GLY A 18 4.08 -19.05 -20.91
C GLY A 18 3.52 -19.30 -22.31
N TYR A 19 3.28 -18.26 -23.11
CA TYR A 19 2.95 -18.41 -24.51
C TYR A 19 4.20 -18.88 -25.30
N ALA A 20 4.06 -19.91 -26.13
CA ALA A 20 5.15 -20.49 -26.92
C ALA A 20 6.44 -20.78 -26.10
N LYS A 21 6.34 -21.65 -25.07
CA LYS A 21 7.43 -21.96 -24.12
C LYS A 21 8.67 -22.58 -24.76
N THR A 22 8.49 -23.43 -25.76
CA THR A 22 9.59 -23.93 -26.57
C THR A 22 9.93 -22.83 -27.57
N ALA A 23 11.12 -22.24 -27.43
CA ALA A 23 11.72 -21.43 -28.48
C ALA A 23 11.45 -22.15 -29.79
N SER A 24 10.59 -21.58 -30.62
CA SER A 24 10.18 -22.25 -31.82
C SER A 24 11.45 -22.59 -32.59
N GLY A 25 11.53 -23.80 -33.13
CA GLY A 25 12.56 -24.13 -34.12
C GLY A 25 12.54 -23.20 -35.36
N THR A 26 11.72 -22.14 -35.34
CA THR A 26 11.53 -21.13 -36.37
C THR A 26 12.30 -19.82 -36.12
N GLY A 27 12.84 -19.61 -34.90
CA GLY A 27 13.62 -18.40 -34.55
C GLY A 27 12.80 -17.11 -34.41
N ARG A 28 11.46 -17.20 -34.32
CA ARG A 28 10.55 -16.05 -34.18
C ARG A 28 10.32 -15.67 -32.71
N LEU A 29 10.03 -14.40 -32.48
CA LEU A 29 9.63 -13.90 -31.16
C LEU A 29 8.16 -14.29 -30.84
N ARG A 30 7.79 -14.40 -29.55
CA ARG A 30 6.46 -14.87 -29.12
C ARG A 30 5.33 -14.00 -29.66
N LEU A 31 5.56 -12.68 -29.71
CA LEU A 31 4.62 -11.70 -30.22
C LEU A 31 4.34 -11.90 -31.71
N GLN A 32 5.36 -12.26 -32.50
CA GLN A 32 5.19 -12.50 -33.94
C GLN A 32 4.35 -13.76 -34.17
N GLU A 33 4.57 -14.81 -33.38
CA GLU A 33 3.77 -16.03 -33.45
C GLU A 33 2.31 -15.79 -33.07
N LEU A 34 2.08 -15.04 -31.99
CA LEU A 34 0.74 -14.65 -31.59
C LEU A 34 0.06 -13.77 -32.66
N GLN A 35 0.76 -12.80 -33.24
CA GLN A 35 0.21 -11.95 -34.29
C GLN A 35 -0.22 -12.78 -35.52
N LEU A 36 0.58 -13.80 -35.89
CA LEU A 36 0.20 -14.72 -36.96
C LEU A 36 -1.03 -15.56 -36.57
N ALA A 37 -1.09 -16.06 -35.33
CA ALA A 37 -2.24 -16.80 -34.82
C ALA A 37 -3.52 -15.94 -34.83
N ILE A 38 -3.42 -14.66 -34.45
CA ILE A 38 -4.54 -13.70 -34.49
C ILE A 38 -5.03 -13.48 -35.93
N GLN A 39 -4.11 -13.39 -36.91
CA GLN A 39 -4.48 -13.23 -38.32
C GLN A 39 -5.18 -14.47 -38.88
N GLN A 40 -4.79 -15.66 -38.43
CA GLN A 40 -5.37 -16.93 -38.88
C GLN A 40 -6.72 -17.22 -38.23
N ASP A 41 -6.80 -17.11 -36.92
CA ASP A 41 -7.99 -17.38 -36.13
C ASP A 41 -8.01 -16.50 -34.87
N PRO A 42 -8.57 -15.28 -34.96
CA PRO A 42 -8.55 -14.33 -33.86
C PRO A 42 -9.33 -14.80 -32.63
N LEU A 43 -10.36 -15.63 -32.79
CA LEU A 43 -11.15 -16.14 -31.66
C LEU A 43 -10.39 -17.24 -30.93
N LYS A 44 -9.75 -18.16 -31.67
CA LYS A 44 -8.92 -19.21 -31.08
C LYS A 44 -7.71 -18.63 -30.35
N ALA A 45 -7.03 -17.64 -30.94
CA ALA A 45 -5.92 -16.94 -30.30
C ALA A 45 -6.35 -16.22 -29.01
N LEU A 46 -7.53 -15.58 -29.01
CA LEU A 46 -8.11 -14.95 -27.82
C LEU A 46 -8.41 -15.98 -26.71
N GLY A 47 -8.97 -17.13 -27.06
CA GLY A 47 -9.23 -18.20 -26.10
C GLY A 47 -7.94 -18.77 -25.48
N GLU A 48 -6.89 -18.96 -26.28
CA GLU A 48 -5.58 -19.37 -25.75
C GLU A 48 -4.98 -18.32 -24.80
N LEU A 49 -5.04 -17.03 -25.18
CA LEU A 49 -4.60 -15.94 -24.31
C LEU A 49 -5.33 -15.95 -22.97
N GLN A 50 -6.66 -16.11 -22.98
CA GLN A 50 -7.48 -16.16 -21.77
C GLN A 50 -7.10 -17.34 -20.87
N ARG A 51 -7.00 -18.56 -21.41
CA ARG A 51 -6.64 -19.76 -20.64
C ARG A 51 -5.24 -19.66 -20.04
N ARG A 52 -4.25 -19.22 -20.83
CA ARG A 52 -2.87 -19.04 -20.35
C ARG A 52 -2.74 -17.94 -19.30
N HIS A 53 -3.50 -16.84 -19.45
CA HIS A 53 -3.58 -15.79 -18.44
C HIS A 53 -4.10 -16.33 -17.11
N LEU A 54 -5.27 -16.99 -17.12
CA LEU A 54 -5.91 -17.60 -15.94
C LEU A 54 -5.01 -18.61 -15.21
N ALA A 55 -4.16 -19.33 -15.95
CA ALA A 55 -3.27 -20.34 -15.39
C ALA A 55 -1.96 -19.78 -14.82
N SER A 56 -1.57 -18.58 -15.26
CA SER A 56 -0.25 -18.02 -14.97
C SER A 56 -0.29 -16.83 -14.04
N ILE A 57 -1.28 -15.94 -14.18
CA ILE A 57 -1.48 -14.75 -13.35
C ILE A 57 -2.60 -15.07 -12.36
N PRO A 58 -2.28 -15.25 -11.06
CA PRO A 58 -3.29 -15.58 -10.08
C PRO A 58 -4.31 -14.46 -9.93
N TRP A 59 -5.56 -14.85 -9.74
CA TRP A 59 -6.58 -13.96 -9.23
C TRP A 59 -6.49 -13.92 -7.72
N GLY A 60 -6.45 -12.74 -7.12
CA GLY A 60 -6.40 -12.64 -5.66
C GLY A 60 -6.30 -11.20 -5.20
N ASN A 61 -6.27 -11.02 -3.89
CA ASN A 61 -6.28 -9.70 -3.28
C ASN A 61 -5.11 -9.49 -2.32
N THR A 62 -3.98 -10.19 -2.51
CA THR A 62 -2.87 -10.11 -1.55
C THR A 62 -2.40 -8.67 -1.33
N ALA A 63 -2.34 -7.84 -2.36
CA ALA A 63 -1.90 -6.44 -2.21
C ALA A 63 -2.81 -5.57 -1.32
N ILE A 64 -4.10 -5.90 -1.15
CA ILE A 64 -4.96 -5.20 -0.18
C ILE A 64 -4.49 -5.46 1.26
N HIS A 65 -3.86 -6.61 1.50
CA HIS A 65 -3.48 -7.08 2.82
C HIS A 65 -1.98 -6.93 3.10
N TYR A 66 -1.11 -7.17 2.12
CA TYR A 66 0.34 -7.18 2.30
C TYR A 66 1.04 -5.92 1.77
N SER A 67 0.39 -5.10 0.94
CA SER A 67 1.06 -3.85 0.54
C SER A 67 1.02 -2.87 1.71
N GLN A 68 2.13 -2.15 1.93
CA GLN A 68 2.23 -1.13 2.98
C GLN A 68 1.20 0.00 2.84
N HIS A 69 0.63 0.18 1.64
CA HIS A 69 -0.34 1.22 1.35
C HIS A 69 -1.79 0.71 1.37
N HIS A 70 -2.00 -0.61 1.42
CA HIS A 70 -3.31 -1.26 1.39
C HIS A 70 -4.26 -0.72 0.30
N SER A 71 -3.70 -0.31 -0.83
CA SER A 71 -4.42 0.32 -1.93
C SER A 71 -4.09 -0.35 -3.25
N ILE A 72 -5.03 -0.29 -4.19
CA ILE A 72 -4.92 -0.92 -5.49
C ILE A 72 -4.94 0.15 -6.58
N SER A 73 -3.94 0.13 -7.46
CA SER A 73 -3.87 1.00 -8.63
C SER A 73 -4.39 0.28 -9.86
N THR A 74 -5.28 0.95 -10.61
CA THR A 74 -5.75 0.50 -11.93
C THR A 74 -4.96 1.14 -13.07
N HIS A 75 -3.90 1.91 -12.78
CA HIS A 75 -3.08 2.52 -13.82
C HIS A 75 -2.32 1.43 -14.61
N PRO A 76 -2.40 1.40 -15.96
CA PRO A 76 -1.82 0.31 -16.77
C PRO A 76 -0.37 -0.01 -16.46
N SER A 77 0.50 1.00 -16.27
CA SER A 77 1.91 0.77 -15.93
C SER A 77 2.10 0.12 -14.55
N ALA A 78 1.28 0.49 -13.56
CA ALA A 78 1.36 -0.07 -12.22
C ALA A 78 0.85 -1.51 -12.19
N VAL A 79 -0.25 -1.77 -12.90
CA VAL A 79 -0.80 -3.12 -13.10
C VAL A 79 0.22 -4.02 -13.81
N PHE A 80 0.86 -3.52 -14.87
CA PHE A 80 1.88 -4.27 -15.59
C PHE A 80 3.08 -4.62 -14.70
N GLU A 81 3.64 -3.64 -13.99
CA GLU A 81 4.75 -3.86 -13.07
C GLU A 81 4.39 -4.91 -12.02
N LYS A 82 3.20 -4.82 -11.42
CA LYS A 82 2.76 -5.73 -10.37
C LYS A 82 2.52 -7.17 -10.87
N LEU A 83 1.74 -7.34 -11.93
CA LEU A 83 1.27 -8.67 -12.37
C LEU A 83 2.28 -9.38 -13.29
N VAL A 84 3.06 -8.62 -14.06
CA VAL A 84 4.02 -9.15 -15.05
C VAL A 84 5.44 -9.16 -14.51
N VAL A 85 5.95 -8.02 -14.02
CA VAL A 85 7.35 -7.89 -13.59
C VAL A 85 7.55 -8.50 -12.20
N ARG A 86 6.76 -8.07 -11.21
CA ARG A 86 6.78 -8.59 -9.83
C ARG A 86 6.10 -9.95 -9.69
N ARG A 87 5.35 -10.39 -10.71
CA ARG A 87 4.63 -11.67 -10.78
C ARG A 87 3.65 -11.92 -9.62
N LEU A 88 3.06 -10.85 -9.08
CA LEU A 88 2.05 -10.93 -8.02
C LEU A 88 0.65 -11.19 -8.62
N ASP A 89 -0.34 -11.29 -7.74
CA ASP A 89 -1.76 -11.43 -8.12
C ASP A 89 -2.45 -10.07 -8.35
N GLY A 90 -3.70 -10.15 -8.77
CA GLY A 90 -4.62 -9.02 -8.75
C GLY A 90 -6.07 -9.50 -8.77
N TYR A 91 -7.00 -8.66 -8.38
CA TYR A 91 -8.44 -9.00 -8.50
C TYR A 91 -9.02 -8.49 -9.82
N CYS A 92 -10.35 -8.43 -9.95
CA CYS A 92 -11.03 -8.08 -11.20
C CYS A 92 -10.52 -6.79 -11.85
N MET A 93 -10.25 -5.73 -11.08
CA MET A 93 -9.83 -4.43 -11.66
C MET A 93 -8.38 -4.40 -12.14
N GLU A 94 -7.57 -5.40 -11.79
CA GLU A 94 -6.16 -5.48 -12.19
C GLU A 94 -5.97 -6.58 -13.24
N ASN A 95 -6.46 -7.80 -12.97
CA ASN A 95 -6.35 -8.94 -13.88
C ASN A 95 -7.09 -8.66 -15.21
N THR A 96 -8.36 -8.27 -15.14
CA THR A 96 -9.15 -7.97 -16.34
C THR A 96 -8.61 -6.73 -17.06
N ASN A 97 -8.16 -5.71 -16.32
CA ASN A 97 -7.58 -4.51 -16.91
C ASN A 97 -6.25 -4.78 -17.63
N LEU A 98 -5.38 -5.63 -17.07
CA LEU A 98 -4.15 -6.06 -17.74
C LEU A 98 -4.48 -6.70 -19.09
N LEU A 99 -5.40 -7.67 -19.11
CA LEU A 99 -5.80 -8.33 -20.34
C LEU A 99 -6.43 -7.34 -21.32
N TYR A 100 -7.30 -6.44 -20.86
CA TYR A 100 -7.90 -5.40 -21.70
C TYR A 100 -6.83 -4.58 -22.43
N VAL A 101 -5.83 -4.06 -21.71
CA VAL A 101 -4.77 -3.25 -22.32
C VAL A 101 -3.91 -4.09 -23.27
N VAL A 102 -3.64 -5.37 -22.95
CA VAL A 102 -2.98 -6.31 -23.88
C VAL A 102 -3.78 -6.48 -25.16
N LEU A 103 -5.09 -6.76 -25.08
CA LEU A 103 -5.95 -6.97 -26.25
C LEU A 103 -6.00 -5.72 -27.14
N ARG A 104 -6.12 -4.52 -26.55
CA ARG A 104 -6.06 -3.25 -27.29
C ARG A 104 -4.72 -3.06 -27.98
N SER A 105 -3.62 -3.42 -27.32
CA SER A 105 -2.26 -3.32 -27.87
C SER A 105 -2.01 -4.32 -29.01
N LEU A 106 -2.69 -5.46 -28.99
CA LEU A 106 -2.67 -6.47 -30.06
C LEU A 106 -3.61 -6.14 -31.24
N GLY A 107 -4.39 -5.06 -31.15
CA GLY A 107 -5.28 -4.60 -32.21
C GLY A 107 -6.70 -5.17 -32.16
N TYR A 108 -7.08 -5.89 -31.10
CA TYR A 108 -8.48 -6.29 -30.92
C TYR A 108 -9.37 -5.06 -30.72
N GLN A 109 -10.56 -5.08 -31.34
CA GLN A 109 -11.63 -4.17 -31.00
C GLN A 109 -12.26 -4.65 -29.69
N ALA A 110 -11.82 -4.08 -28.59
CA ALA A 110 -12.25 -4.45 -27.24
C ALA A 110 -12.63 -3.21 -26.44
N TYR A 111 -13.57 -3.35 -25.52
CA TYR A 111 -13.90 -2.33 -24.55
C TYR A 111 -14.37 -2.97 -23.23
N PRO A 112 -14.17 -2.33 -22.08
CA PRO A 112 -14.60 -2.86 -20.81
C PRO A 112 -16.02 -2.40 -20.45
N THR A 113 -16.72 -3.23 -19.69
CA THR A 113 -18.02 -2.95 -19.05
C THR A 113 -17.97 -3.43 -17.59
N ALA A 114 -19.00 -3.09 -16.80
CA ALA A 114 -19.10 -3.47 -15.41
C ALA A 114 -20.27 -4.42 -15.13
N GLY A 115 -20.04 -5.37 -14.22
CA GLY A 115 -21.00 -6.35 -13.76
C GLY A 115 -21.41 -6.16 -12.30
N ARG A 116 -22.65 -6.54 -12.00
CA ARG A 116 -23.21 -6.67 -10.66
C ARG A 116 -23.03 -8.11 -10.20
N VAL A 117 -22.27 -8.33 -9.13
CA VAL A 117 -22.09 -9.67 -8.58
C VAL A 117 -23.36 -10.11 -7.87
N SER A 118 -23.79 -11.35 -8.13
CA SER A 118 -24.95 -11.94 -7.49
C SER A 118 -24.65 -12.35 -6.04
N SER A 119 -25.62 -12.22 -5.15
CA SER A 119 -25.55 -12.78 -3.79
C SER A 119 -25.32 -14.30 -3.80
N ALA A 120 -25.77 -14.99 -4.86
CA ALA A 120 -25.56 -16.43 -5.06
C ALA A 120 -24.11 -16.81 -5.41
N ALA A 121 -23.32 -15.85 -5.93
CA ALA A 121 -21.90 -16.07 -6.19
C ALA A 121 -21.08 -16.10 -4.90
N VAL A 122 -21.52 -15.36 -3.88
CA VAL A 122 -20.88 -15.31 -2.56
C VAL A 122 -21.35 -16.48 -1.70
N ASP A 123 -22.65 -16.76 -1.69
CA ASP A 123 -23.25 -17.90 -1.02
C ASP A 123 -24.27 -18.59 -1.95
N PRO A 124 -23.93 -19.77 -2.51
CA PRO A 124 -24.81 -20.54 -3.38
C PRO A 124 -26.18 -20.87 -2.79
N ALA A 125 -26.37 -20.83 -1.46
CA ALA A 125 -27.68 -20.98 -0.85
C ALA A 125 -28.68 -19.90 -1.30
N ASN A 126 -28.18 -18.75 -1.76
CA ASN A 126 -28.98 -17.64 -2.26
C ASN A 126 -29.39 -17.76 -3.73
N ALA A 127 -29.08 -18.89 -4.41
CA ALA A 127 -29.43 -19.11 -5.82
C ALA A 127 -30.95 -19.32 -6.07
N GLY A 128 -31.79 -19.10 -5.04
CA GLY A 128 -33.24 -19.25 -5.11
C GLY A 128 -33.99 -17.99 -5.58
N PRO A 129 -35.31 -17.93 -5.34
CA PRO A 129 -36.17 -16.82 -5.78
C PRO A 129 -35.77 -15.45 -5.20
N GLU A 130 -35.03 -15.44 -4.08
CA GLU A 130 -34.58 -14.22 -3.40
C GLU A 130 -33.20 -13.75 -3.85
N VAL A 131 -32.66 -14.26 -4.97
CA VAL A 131 -31.38 -13.81 -5.49
C VAL A 131 -31.36 -12.29 -5.66
N ARG A 132 -30.26 -11.67 -5.24
CA ARG A 132 -30.02 -10.23 -5.36
C ARG A 132 -28.73 -9.95 -6.11
N TYR A 133 -28.65 -8.79 -6.72
CA TYR A 133 -27.48 -8.27 -7.43
C TYR A 133 -26.98 -7.01 -6.72
N GLY A 134 -25.67 -6.97 -6.47
CA GLY A 134 -25.03 -5.83 -5.84
C GLY A 134 -24.94 -4.58 -6.72
N ALA A 135 -24.20 -3.60 -6.21
CA ALA A 135 -23.69 -2.50 -7.04
C ALA A 135 -22.73 -3.05 -8.12
N LEU A 136 -22.41 -2.20 -9.10
CA LEU A 136 -21.35 -2.50 -10.07
C LEU A 136 -20.04 -2.72 -9.30
N GLY A 137 -19.44 -3.90 -9.46
CA GLY A 137 -18.33 -4.37 -8.64
C GLY A 137 -17.32 -5.25 -9.38
N HIS A 138 -17.62 -5.62 -10.62
CA HIS A 138 -16.83 -6.56 -11.43
C HIS A 138 -16.54 -5.98 -12.81
N MET A 139 -15.36 -6.26 -13.38
CA MET A 139 -14.96 -5.79 -14.71
C MET A 139 -15.03 -6.94 -15.71
N VAL A 140 -15.66 -6.69 -16.86
CA VAL A 140 -15.79 -7.65 -17.97
C VAL A 140 -15.31 -6.97 -19.26
N ILE A 141 -14.69 -7.71 -20.17
CA ILE A 141 -14.28 -7.18 -21.48
C ILE A 141 -15.26 -7.68 -22.54
N ILE A 142 -15.68 -6.80 -23.44
CA ILE A 142 -16.38 -7.17 -24.67
C ILE A 142 -15.39 -7.03 -25.83
N VAL A 143 -15.23 -8.10 -26.60
CA VAL A 143 -14.36 -8.14 -27.79
C VAL A 143 -15.22 -8.38 -29.02
N THR A 144 -15.03 -7.58 -30.07
CA THR A 144 -15.68 -7.76 -31.37
C THR A 144 -14.75 -8.46 -32.33
N ILE A 145 -15.18 -9.60 -32.87
CA ILE A 145 -14.44 -10.39 -33.88
C ILE A 145 -15.41 -10.75 -35.00
N GLY A 146 -15.10 -10.38 -36.23
CA GLY A 146 -15.93 -10.72 -37.40
C GLY A 146 -17.39 -10.23 -37.29
N GLY A 147 -17.62 -9.11 -36.59
CA GLY A 147 -18.96 -8.55 -36.34
C GLY A 147 -19.72 -9.16 -35.15
N TRP A 148 -19.19 -10.22 -34.54
CA TRP A 148 -19.76 -10.85 -33.35
C TRP A 148 -19.10 -10.33 -32.08
N LYS A 149 -19.88 -10.17 -31.01
CA LYS A 149 -19.39 -9.77 -29.69
C LYS A 149 -19.20 -10.98 -28.79
N TYR A 150 -18.11 -10.97 -28.03
CA TYR A 150 -17.76 -12.00 -27.06
C TYR A 150 -17.46 -11.35 -25.71
N MET A 151 -18.01 -11.89 -24.63
CA MET A 151 -17.51 -11.56 -23.30
C MET A 151 -16.22 -12.34 -23.00
N VAL A 152 -15.27 -11.65 -22.39
CA VAL A 152 -14.00 -12.20 -21.93
C VAL A 152 -13.79 -11.73 -20.49
N ASP A 153 -13.47 -12.66 -19.61
CA ASP A 153 -13.29 -12.39 -18.19
C ASP A 153 -12.20 -13.31 -17.62
N VAL A 154 -11.20 -12.69 -17.00
CA VAL A 154 -10.11 -13.36 -16.28
C VAL A 154 -10.06 -12.95 -14.80
N GLY A 155 -11.03 -12.14 -14.38
CA GLY A 155 -11.02 -11.42 -13.11
C GLY A 155 -12.08 -11.87 -12.12
N PHE A 156 -12.83 -12.95 -12.39
CA PHE A 156 -13.89 -13.41 -11.47
C PHE A 156 -13.42 -14.44 -10.42
N GLY A 157 -12.27 -15.07 -10.63
CA GLY A 157 -11.73 -16.10 -9.72
C GLY A 157 -12.22 -17.51 -10.06
N ASN A 158 -12.60 -18.31 -9.06
CA ASN A 158 -12.81 -19.76 -9.16
C ASN A 158 -13.92 -20.21 -10.15
N ASN A 159 -14.93 -19.37 -10.39
CA ASN A 159 -16.07 -19.71 -11.24
C ASN A 159 -16.14 -18.81 -12.49
N GLY A 160 -15.04 -18.16 -12.88
CA GLY A 160 -15.01 -17.33 -14.09
C GLY A 160 -14.98 -18.18 -15.37
N PRO A 161 -15.41 -17.62 -16.52
CA PRO A 161 -15.32 -18.33 -17.79
C PRO A 161 -13.86 -18.53 -18.20
N THR A 162 -13.57 -19.69 -18.79
CA THR A 162 -12.21 -20.05 -19.26
C THR A 162 -12.02 -19.81 -20.75
N GLU A 163 -13.08 -19.41 -21.46
CA GLU A 163 -13.07 -19.12 -22.89
C GLU A 163 -13.97 -17.91 -23.22
N PRO A 164 -13.79 -17.26 -24.39
CA PRO A 164 -14.66 -16.18 -24.82
C PRO A 164 -16.06 -16.70 -25.10
N LEU A 165 -17.07 -16.09 -24.48
CA LEU A 165 -18.46 -16.49 -24.68
C LEU A 165 -19.14 -15.53 -25.64
N ALA A 166 -19.72 -16.04 -26.72
CA ALA A 166 -20.50 -15.23 -27.64
C ALA A 166 -21.68 -14.57 -26.88
N LEU A 167 -21.95 -13.29 -27.15
CA LEU A 167 -23.11 -12.59 -26.62
C LEU A 167 -24.37 -12.97 -27.41
N LEU A 168 -24.77 -14.24 -27.27
CA LEU A 168 -25.98 -14.84 -27.82
C LEU A 168 -26.83 -15.42 -26.69
N ARG A 169 -28.14 -15.47 -26.90
CA ARG A 169 -29.05 -16.12 -25.94
C ARG A 169 -28.78 -17.62 -25.88
N ASN A 170 -29.02 -18.22 -24.72
CA ASN A 170 -28.88 -19.66 -24.47
C ASN A 170 -27.49 -20.23 -24.78
N VAL A 171 -26.42 -19.45 -24.56
CA VAL A 171 -25.06 -19.97 -24.69
C VAL A 171 -24.78 -20.90 -23.53
N ALA A 172 -24.27 -22.09 -23.84
CA ALA A 172 -23.90 -23.12 -22.86
C ALA A 172 -22.49 -23.66 -23.16
N GLY A 173 -21.81 -24.08 -22.12
CA GLY A 173 -20.43 -24.57 -22.21
C GLY A 173 -19.92 -25.10 -20.88
N HIS A 174 -18.61 -25.19 -20.72
CA HIS A 174 -17.98 -25.71 -19.52
C HIS A 174 -16.74 -24.88 -19.15
N ILE A 175 -16.52 -24.63 -17.86
CA ILE A 175 -15.25 -24.10 -17.33
C ILE A 175 -14.19 -25.20 -17.33
N ASN A 176 -14.60 -26.38 -16.88
CA ASN A 176 -13.86 -27.63 -16.83
C ASN A 176 -14.87 -28.79 -16.96
N PRO A 177 -14.43 -30.07 -17.09
CA PRO A 177 -15.33 -31.19 -17.33
C PRO A 177 -16.49 -31.39 -16.34
N THR A 178 -16.46 -30.71 -15.19
CA THR A 178 -17.44 -30.87 -14.10
C THR A 178 -18.20 -29.59 -13.75
N LEU A 179 -17.93 -28.47 -14.43
CA LEU A 179 -18.57 -27.19 -14.13
C LEU A 179 -19.13 -26.57 -15.41
N GLU A 180 -20.45 -26.65 -15.56
CA GLU A 180 -21.19 -26.11 -16.68
C GLU A 180 -21.38 -24.60 -16.53
N ILE A 181 -21.49 -23.91 -17.66
CA ILE A 181 -21.80 -22.49 -17.75
C ILE A 181 -23.02 -22.22 -18.60
N GLN A 182 -23.70 -21.12 -18.31
CA GLN A 182 -24.74 -20.56 -19.16
C GLN A 182 -24.60 -19.03 -19.22
N LEU A 183 -24.89 -18.47 -20.38
CA LEU A 183 -25.06 -17.03 -20.58
C LEU A 183 -26.38 -16.79 -21.32
N ASP A 184 -27.23 -15.94 -20.74
CA ASP A 184 -28.48 -15.52 -21.37
C ASP A 184 -28.84 -14.08 -20.97
N LYS A 185 -29.84 -13.49 -21.66
CA LYS A 185 -30.43 -12.21 -21.30
C LYS A 185 -31.64 -12.40 -20.40
N GLU A 186 -31.59 -11.81 -19.22
CA GLU A 186 -32.64 -11.91 -18.21
C GLU A 186 -32.84 -10.56 -17.51
N PRO A 187 -34.08 -10.24 -17.08
CA PRO A 187 -34.30 -9.09 -16.21
C PRO A 187 -33.74 -9.36 -14.81
N LEU A 188 -33.31 -8.31 -14.13
CA LEU A 188 -32.93 -8.43 -12.72
C LEU A 188 -34.19 -8.48 -11.85
N PRO A 189 -34.27 -9.36 -10.84
CA PRO A 189 -35.42 -9.44 -9.94
C PRO A 189 -35.77 -8.11 -9.27
N GLU A 190 -34.78 -7.24 -9.04
CA GLU A 190 -34.97 -5.93 -8.40
C GLU A 190 -35.32 -4.80 -9.36
N ALA A 191 -35.25 -5.02 -10.69
CA ALA A 191 -35.60 -4.01 -11.66
C ALA A 191 -37.11 -3.73 -11.62
N VAL A 192 -37.51 -2.46 -11.50
CA VAL A 192 -38.93 -2.08 -11.59
C VAL A 192 -39.48 -2.37 -12.99
N ASP A 193 -38.67 -2.10 -14.02
CA ASP A 193 -38.99 -2.37 -15.41
C ASP A 193 -38.39 -3.72 -15.84
N GLN A 194 -39.23 -4.75 -15.83
CA GLN A 194 -38.87 -6.12 -16.20
C GLN A 194 -38.64 -6.32 -17.70
N SER A 195 -38.81 -5.29 -18.53
CA SER A 195 -38.39 -5.33 -19.95
C SER A 195 -36.88 -5.07 -20.13
N GLN A 196 -36.21 -4.55 -19.10
CA GLN A 196 -34.77 -4.31 -19.12
C GLN A 196 -34.01 -5.59 -18.82
N GLU A 197 -33.32 -6.09 -19.83
CA GLU A 197 -32.55 -7.32 -19.74
C GLU A 197 -31.05 -7.06 -19.65
N PHE A 198 -30.39 -7.91 -18.88
CA PHE A 198 -28.95 -7.93 -18.67
C PHE A 198 -28.40 -9.28 -19.08
N TRP A 199 -27.15 -9.31 -19.53
CA TRP A 199 -26.44 -10.58 -19.71
C TRP A 199 -26.16 -11.16 -18.33
N VAL A 200 -26.67 -12.36 -18.05
CA VAL A 200 -26.48 -13.08 -16.78
C VAL A 200 -25.62 -14.30 -17.03
N TYR A 201 -24.42 -14.29 -16.45
CA TYR A 201 -23.51 -15.42 -16.46
C TYR A 201 -23.80 -16.34 -15.26
N LYS A 202 -23.97 -17.64 -15.52
CA LYS A 202 -24.35 -18.65 -14.52
C LYS A 202 -23.45 -19.87 -14.60
N VAL A 203 -23.32 -20.56 -13.48
CA VAL A 203 -22.61 -21.85 -13.41
C VAL A 203 -23.47 -22.93 -12.78
N ARG A 204 -23.15 -24.19 -13.07
CA ARG A 204 -23.79 -25.36 -12.46
C ARG A 204 -22.79 -26.49 -12.26
N TYR A 205 -22.67 -26.97 -11.03
CA TYR A 205 -21.73 -28.05 -10.66
C TYR A 205 -22.18 -29.45 -11.12
N ARG A 206 -23.49 -29.67 -11.27
CA ARG A 206 -24.05 -30.95 -11.71
C ARG A 206 -25.40 -30.74 -12.41
N PRO A 207 -25.75 -31.55 -13.42
CA PRO A 207 -27.03 -31.43 -14.12
C PRO A 207 -28.27 -31.48 -13.23
N ASP A 208 -28.21 -32.17 -12.07
CA ASP A 208 -29.29 -32.31 -11.10
C ASP A 208 -29.47 -31.09 -10.18
N LYS A 209 -28.61 -30.08 -10.29
CA LYS A 209 -28.64 -28.85 -9.48
C LYS A 209 -29.14 -27.66 -10.27
N GLY A 210 -29.64 -26.66 -9.55
CA GLY A 210 -30.04 -25.38 -10.15
C GLY A 210 -28.84 -24.60 -10.67
N TRP A 211 -29.10 -23.70 -11.62
CA TRP A 211 -28.12 -22.71 -12.06
C TRP A 211 -27.86 -21.69 -10.95
N ILE A 212 -26.59 -21.37 -10.75
CA ILE A 212 -26.15 -20.35 -9.79
C ILE A 212 -25.73 -19.13 -10.59
N PRO A 213 -26.46 -18.00 -10.50
CA PRO A 213 -26.03 -16.77 -11.15
C PRO A 213 -24.77 -16.22 -10.48
N MET A 214 -23.79 -15.86 -11.30
CA MET A 214 -22.52 -15.32 -10.86
C MET A 214 -22.55 -13.79 -10.90
N TYR A 215 -22.87 -13.21 -12.05
CA TYR A 215 -23.00 -11.76 -12.21
C TYR A 215 -23.87 -11.41 -13.43
N ALA A 216 -24.39 -10.19 -13.41
CA ALA A 216 -25.14 -9.60 -14.51
C ALA A 216 -24.47 -8.32 -15.03
N PHE A 217 -24.46 -8.09 -16.35
CA PHE A 217 -23.81 -6.92 -16.96
C PHE A 217 -24.55 -6.42 -18.20
N SER A 218 -24.28 -5.18 -18.60
CA SER A 218 -24.75 -4.59 -19.85
C SER A 218 -23.62 -4.46 -20.87
N GLU A 219 -23.95 -4.17 -22.13
CA GLU A 219 -22.97 -3.95 -23.19
C GLU A 219 -22.43 -2.52 -23.26
N THR A 220 -22.81 -1.66 -22.31
CA THR A 220 -22.38 -0.26 -22.25
C THR A 220 -20.88 -0.20 -21.99
N GLU A 221 -20.16 0.62 -22.75
CA GLU A 221 -18.74 0.87 -22.50
C GLU A 221 -18.54 1.72 -21.25
N PHE A 222 -17.61 1.29 -20.39
CA PHE A 222 -17.20 1.99 -19.19
C PHE A 222 -15.80 2.58 -19.42
N LEU A 223 -15.59 3.77 -18.87
CA LEU A 223 -14.33 4.49 -18.97
C LEU A 223 -13.42 4.17 -17.78
N PRO A 224 -12.10 4.42 -17.87
CA PRO A 224 -11.18 4.20 -16.76
C PRO A 224 -11.59 4.88 -15.43
N GLN A 225 -12.29 6.02 -15.51
CA GLN A 225 -12.82 6.76 -14.36
C GLN A 225 -13.90 5.97 -13.62
N ASP A 226 -14.75 5.23 -14.34
CA ASP A 226 -15.77 4.39 -13.72
C ASP A 226 -15.10 3.27 -12.91
N PHE A 227 -14.08 2.63 -13.49
CA PHE A 227 -13.32 1.60 -12.80
C PHE A 227 -12.50 2.13 -11.63
N ALA A 228 -12.05 3.39 -11.65
CA ALA A 228 -11.41 4.00 -10.49
C ALA A 228 -12.37 4.07 -9.29
N MET A 229 -13.64 4.44 -9.53
CA MET A 229 -14.67 4.47 -8.49
C MET A 229 -15.02 3.07 -7.99
N ILE A 230 -15.19 2.10 -8.90
CA ILE A 230 -15.51 0.73 -8.51
C ILE A 230 -14.33 0.12 -7.74
N ASN A 231 -13.09 0.31 -8.21
CA ASN A 231 -11.86 -0.13 -7.53
C ASN A 231 -11.75 0.46 -6.13
N PHE A 232 -12.01 1.76 -5.96
CA PHE A 232 -11.99 2.41 -4.65
C PHE A 232 -12.98 1.75 -3.70
N ASN A 233 -14.23 1.53 -4.12
CA ASN A 233 -15.21 0.84 -3.27
C ASN A 233 -14.76 -0.59 -2.93
N THR A 234 -14.32 -1.37 -3.91
CA THR A 234 -13.95 -2.77 -3.72
C THR A 234 -12.70 -2.93 -2.84
N SER A 235 -11.71 -2.04 -2.97
CA SER A 235 -10.42 -2.14 -2.25
C SER A 235 -10.33 -1.37 -0.94
N MET A 236 -11.15 -0.33 -0.74
CA MET A 236 -11.02 0.57 0.42
C MET A 236 -12.22 0.52 1.36
N GLN A 237 -13.40 0.04 0.92
CA GLN A 237 -14.57 -0.02 1.78
C GLN A 237 -14.34 -1.06 2.90
N PRO A 238 -14.44 -0.70 4.20
CA PRO A 238 -14.19 -1.65 5.30
C PRO A 238 -15.17 -2.84 5.33
N SER A 239 -16.37 -2.66 4.77
CA SER A 239 -17.37 -3.72 4.62
C SER A 239 -17.19 -4.58 3.37
N SER A 240 -16.21 -4.29 2.53
CA SER A 240 -15.91 -5.10 1.35
C SER A 240 -15.41 -6.48 1.77
N TRP A 241 -15.89 -7.54 1.12
CA TRP A 241 -15.37 -8.89 1.33
C TRP A 241 -13.85 -8.98 1.04
N PHE A 242 -13.38 -8.17 0.08
CA PHE A 242 -11.97 -8.14 -0.31
C PHE A 242 -11.04 -7.52 0.75
N THR A 243 -11.54 -6.62 1.60
CA THR A 243 -10.76 -6.03 2.71
C THR A 243 -10.79 -6.90 3.96
N GLN A 244 -11.65 -7.92 4.01
CA GLN A 244 -11.85 -8.77 5.19
C GLN A 244 -11.27 -10.18 5.07
N LYS A 245 -10.93 -10.62 3.86
CA LYS A 245 -10.46 -12.00 3.62
C LYS A 245 -9.36 -12.02 2.59
N VAL A 246 -8.30 -12.78 2.86
CA VAL A 246 -7.27 -13.10 1.84
C VAL A 246 -7.74 -14.29 1.02
N VAL A 247 -7.72 -14.13 -0.30
CA VAL A 247 -8.03 -15.18 -1.26
C VAL A 247 -7.04 -15.16 -2.40
N CYS A 248 -6.70 -16.33 -2.91
CA CYS A 248 -5.94 -16.45 -4.15
C CYS A 248 -6.42 -17.67 -4.94
N VAL A 249 -6.50 -17.55 -6.26
CA VAL A 249 -6.97 -18.57 -7.19
C VAL A 249 -6.03 -18.60 -8.39
N ARG A 250 -5.66 -19.80 -8.82
CA ARG A 250 -4.90 -19.99 -10.06
C ARG A 250 -5.39 -21.23 -10.78
N HIS A 251 -5.69 -21.11 -12.07
CA HIS A 251 -6.13 -22.25 -12.86
C HIS A 251 -4.96 -23.17 -13.21
N ILE A 252 -5.27 -24.43 -13.49
CA ILE A 252 -4.32 -25.47 -13.84
C ILE A 252 -4.62 -25.89 -15.28
N LEU A 253 -3.63 -25.74 -16.16
CA LEU A 253 -3.67 -26.29 -17.51
C LEU A 253 -3.46 -27.80 -17.47
N ASN A 254 -4.06 -28.50 -18.42
CA ASN A 254 -3.79 -29.90 -18.70
C ASN A 254 -2.36 -30.12 -19.23
N GLN A 255 -1.94 -31.38 -19.35
CA GLN A 255 -0.56 -31.75 -19.69
C GLN A 255 -0.06 -31.20 -21.03
N ASP A 256 -0.92 -31.07 -22.02
CA ASP A 256 -0.62 -30.51 -23.35
C ASP A 256 -0.83 -28.99 -23.43
N GLU A 257 -1.17 -28.35 -22.30
CA GLU A 257 -1.43 -26.91 -22.16
C GLU A 257 -2.54 -26.36 -23.08
N SER A 258 -3.43 -27.22 -23.56
CA SER A 258 -4.51 -26.84 -24.47
C SER A 258 -5.74 -26.30 -23.74
N ASN A 259 -6.00 -26.77 -22.53
CA ASN A 259 -7.22 -26.49 -21.77
C ASN A 259 -7.01 -26.44 -20.25
N ILE A 260 -7.99 -25.86 -19.55
CA ILE A 260 -8.02 -25.82 -18.08
C ILE A 260 -8.62 -27.13 -17.55
N GLU A 261 -7.87 -27.87 -16.73
CA GLU A 261 -8.33 -29.13 -16.10
C GLU A 261 -8.79 -28.95 -14.65
N GLY A 262 -8.45 -27.82 -14.04
CA GLY A 262 -8.70 -27.58 -12.64
C GLY A 262 -8.16 -26.23 -12.16
N LEU A 263 -8.06 -26.08 -10.85
CA LEU A 263 -7.55 -24.88 -10.21
C LEU A 263 -7.07 -25.13 -8.78
N CYS A 264 -6.27 -24.19 -8.27
CA CYS A 264 -5.87 -24.08 -6.88
C CYS A 264 -6.58 -22.89 -6.24
N VAL A 265 -7.10 -23.04 -5.02
CA VAL A 265 -7.76 -21.99 -4.24
C VAL A 265 -7.13 -21.91 -2.86
N MET A 266 -6.64 -20.75 -2.48
CA MET A 266 -6.33 -20.42 -1.09
C MET A 266 -7.45 -19.56 -0.54
N ALA A 267 -8.11 -20.03 0.51
CA ALA A 267 -9.13 -19.26 1.22
C ALA A 267 -9.22 -19.74 2.68
N GLY A 268 -9.32 -18.79 3.62
CA GLY A 268 -9.38 -19.11 5.05
C GLY A 268 -8.10 -19.82 5.54
N LYS A 269 -8.25 -21.05 6.03
CA LYS A 269 -7.17 -21.88 6.62
C LYS A 269 -6.57 -22.91 5.68
N GLU A 270 -6.94 -22.91 4.40
CA GLU A 270 -6.65 -24.05 3.52
C GLU A 270 -6.28 -23.61 2.11
N VAL A 271 -5.38 -24.37 1.50
CA VAL A 271 -5.17 -24.44 0.06
C VAL A 271 -5.85 -25.70 -0.45
N LYS A 272 -6.76 -25.54 -1.40
CA LYS A 272 -7.48 -26.63 -2.05
C LYS A 272 -7.07 -26.72 -3.51
N ARG A 273 -6.74 -27.93 -3.95
CA ARG A 273 -6.58 -28.26 -5.36
C ARG A 273 -7.84 -28.98 -5.84
N ARG A 274 -8.42 -28.48 -6.93
CA ARG A 274 -9.61 -29.05 -7.56
C ARG A 274 -9.26 -29.46 -8.99
N VAL A 275 -9.25 -30.76 -9.28
CA VAL A 275 -8.95 -31.29 -10.63
C VAL A 275 -9.92 -32.43 -10.91
N ALA A 276 -10.50 -32.45 -12.12
CA ALA A 276 -11.45 -33.48 -12.55
C ALA A 276 -12.57 -33.77 -11.53
N GLY A 277 -13.18 -32.71 -10.97
CA GLY A 277 -14.26 -32.82 -9.97
C GLY A 277 -13.86 -33.26 -8.57
N LYS A 278 -12.59 -33.60 -8.33
CA LYS A 278 -12.08 -33.98 -7.02
C LYS A 278 -11.44 -32.77 -6.33
N SER A 279 -11.81 -32.52 -5.08
CA SER A 279 -11.23 -31.48 -4.25
C SER A 279 -10.36 -32.12 -3.16
N GLU A 280 -9.11 -31.68 -3.06
CA GLU A 280 -8.13 -32.11 -2.07
C GLU A 280 -7.59 -30.89 -1.33
N ILE A 281 -7.45 -30.99 0.00
CA ILE A 281 -6.72 -29.99 0.80
C ILE A 281 -5.24 -30.33 0.67
N VAL A 282 -4.48 -29.49 -0.04
CA VAL A 282 -3.07 -29.73 -0.32
C VAL A 282 -2.14 -29.04 0.68
N GLN A 283 -2.66 -28.08 1.45
CA GLN A 283 -1.95 -27.42 2.53
C GLN A 283 -2.94 -26.82 3.53
N LYS A 284 -2.67 -26.97 4.83
CA LYS A 284 -3.35 -26.23 5.90
C LYS A 284 -2.51 -25.02 6.27
N LEU A 285 -3.17 -23.93 6.67
CA LEU A 285 -2.58 -22.66 7.03
C LEU A 285 -2.92 -22.41 8.50
N GLU A 286 -1.98 -22.71 9.38
CA GLU A 286 -2.11 -22.53 10.82
C GLU A 286 -1.48 -21.22 11.28
N THR A 287 -0.46 -20.76 10.56
CA THR A 287 0.25 -19.51 10.77
C THR A 287 0.23 -18.63 9.52
N GLU A 288 0.70 -17.40 9.68
CA GLU A 288 0.86 -16.49 8.54
C GLU A 288 2.05 -16.88 7.65
N ASP A 289 3.10 -17.47 8.23
CA ASP A 289 4.22 -18.03 7.45
C ASP A 289 3.75 -19.16 6.54
N ASP A 290 2.82 -20.02 7.00
CA ASP A 290 2.22 -21.06 6.16
C ASP A 290 1.49 -20.45 4.95
N ARG A 291 0.83 -19.30 5.14
CA ARG A 291 0.12 -18.58 4.07
C ARG A 291 1.11 -18.02 3.05
N VAL A 292 2.18 -17.39 3.51
CA VAL A 292 3.24 -16.86 2.64
C VAL A 292 3.95 -17.98 1.88
N GLU A 293 4.24 -19.10 2.54
CA GLU A 293 4.80 -20.29 1.89
C GLU A 293 3.83 -20.83 0.83
N ALA A 294 2.53 -20.92 1.15
CA ALA A 294 1.50 -21.37 0.23
C ALA A 294 1.38 -20.45 -1.01
N LEU A 295 1.43 -19.13 -0.81
CA LEU A 295 1.45 -18.13 -1.89
C LEU A 295 2.60 -18.39 -2.87
N GLY A 296 3.82 -18.60 -2.36
CA GLY A 296 4.98 -18.93 -3.19
C GLY A 296 4.84 -20.27 -3.90
N LYS A 297 4.51 -21.33 -3.15
CA LYS A 297 4.47 -22.71 -3.63
C LYS A 297 3.37 -22.98 -4.65
N TRP A 298 2.16 -22.51 -4.40
CA TRP A 298 0.98 -22.87 -5.19
C TRP A 298 0.58 -21.80 -6.20
N PHE A 299 0.91 -20.54 -5.94
CA PHE A 299 0.49 -19.40 -6.76
C PHE A 299 1.67 -18.66 -7.42
N GLY A 300 2.92 -18.98 -7.05
CA GLY A 300 4.10 -18.32 -7.59
C GLY A 300 4.27 -16.87 -7.13
N ILE A 301 3.64 -16.51 -6.00
CA ILE A 301 3.63 -15.16 -5.44
C ILE A 301 4.70 -15.09 -4.36
N HIS A 302 5.75 -14.31 -4.61
CA HIS A 302 6.85 -14.13 -3.68
C HIS A 302 6.84 -12.71 -3.14
N LEU A 303 6.40 -12.57 -1.89
CA LEU A 303 6.37 -11.30 -1.17
C LEU A 303 7.76 -11.01 -0.58
N LEU A 304 8.12 -9.73 -0.56
CA LEU A 304 9.31 -9.24 0.13
C LEU A 304 9.03 -9.15 1.64
N ASP A 305 10.06 -9.22 2.49
CA ASP A 305 9.90 -9.18 3.95
C ASP A 305 9.08 -7.98 4.44
N HIS A 306 9.26 -6.82 3.81
CA HIS A 306 8.50 -5.61 4.14
C HIS A 306 7.05 -5.65 3.62
N GLU A 307 6.74 -6.44 2.59
CA GLU A 307 5.35 -6.68 2.15
C GLU A 307 4.68 -7.70 3.08
N ILE A 308 5.40 -8.75 3.50
CA ILE A 308 4.88 -9.70 4.51
C ILE A 308 4.49 -8.96 5.79
N ALA A 309 5.28 -7.96 6.21
CA ALA A 309 4.96 -7.15 7.38
C ALA A 309 3.68 -6.30 7.22
N GLY A 310 3.18 -6.06 6.00
CA GLY A 310 2.00 -5.24 5.73
C GLY A 310 0.70 -5.80 6.31
N ILE A 311 0.57 -7.13 6.42
CA ILE A 311 -0.66 -7.76 6.93
C ILE A 311 -0.88 -7.58 8.44
N ARG A 312 0.14 -7.10 9.17
CA ARG A 312 0.08 -6.97 10.62
C ARG A 312 -0.99 -5.94 11.04
N GLY A 313 -1.99 -6.41 11.79
CA GLY A 313 -3.05 -5.56 12.36
C GLY A 313 -4.35 -5.46 11.54
N TYR A 314 -4.48 -6.16 10.40
CA TYR A 314 -5.62 -5.99 9.47
C TYR A 314 -6.65 -7.14 9.44
N LEU A 315 -6.40 -8.30 10.07
CA LEU A 315 -7.33 -9.44 10.04
C LEU A 315 -7.53 -10.09 11.41
N ASP A 316 -8.79 -10.44 11.73
CA ASP A 316 -9.20 -11.01 13.01
C ASP A 316 -8.67 -12.46 13.20
N ILE A 317 -8.20 -12.67 14.42
CA ILE A 317 -7.23 -13.68 14.83
C ILE A 317 -7.95 -14.99 15.17
N ALA A 318 -8.09 -15.86 14.17
CA ALA A 318 -8.33 -17.29 14.42
C ALA A 318 -7.28 -18.21 13.78
N ILE A 319 -6.37 -17.64 12.96
CA ILE A 319 -5.15 -18.27 12.40
C ILE A 319 -3.90 -17.47 12.83
N TYR A 320 -4.07 -16.40 13.61
CA TYR A 320 -3.06 -15.35 13.77
C TYR A 320 -2.62 -15.17 15.24
N LYS A 321 -2.23 -16.26 15.92
CA LYS A 321 -1.64 -16.20 17.28
C LYS A 321 -0.12 -16.42 17.35
N ASP A 322 0.52 -16.91 16.29
CA ASP A 322 1.93 -17.33 16.35
C ASP A 322 2.84 -16.57 15.39
N LEU A 323 3.07 -15.28 15.65
CA LEU A 323 4.29 -14.60 15.21
C LEU A 323 5.09 -14.12 16.44
N GLU A 324 5.21 -15.00 17.44
CA GLU A 324 6.27 -14.91 18.44
C GLU A 324 7.41 -15.88 18.10
N VAL A 325 8.59 -15.29 17.86
CA VAL A 325 9.93 -15.89 17.97
C VAL A 325 10.21 -17.15 17.13
N ARG A 326 10.74 -16.96 15.93
CA ARG A 326 11.78 -17.86 15.38
C ARG A 326 13.02 -17.06 15.02
N GLY A 327 14.04 -17.20 15.86
CA GLY A 327 15.39 -16.74 15.55
C GLY A 327 15.90 -17.50 14.33
N THR A 328 16.04 -16.81 13.20
CA THR A 328 16.81 -17.30 12.07
C THR A 328 18.25 -16.85 12.24
N GLY A 329 19.10 -17.81 12.58
CA GLY A 329 20.54 -17.63 12.61
C GLY A 329 21.06 -17.28 11.22
N TRP A 330 21.29 -16.00 10.97
CA TRP A 330 22.14 -15.54 9.88
C TRP A 330 23.52 -15.23 10.45
N ARG A 331 24.48 -16.14 10.22
CA ARG A 331 25.91 -15.83 10.36
C ARG A 331 26.40 -15.36 8.98
N PRO A 332 26.94 -14.13 8.85
CA PRO A 332 27.52 -13.70 7.59
C PRO A 332 28.73 -14.59 7.27
N GLN A 333 28.74 -15.20 6.08
CA GLN A 333 29.96 -15.72 5.48
C GLN A 333 30.96 -14.57 5.31
N GLN A 334 32.19 -14.80 5.77
CA GLN A 334 33.32 -13.91 5.62
C GLN A 334 33.58 -13.61 4.14
N LEU A 335 33.29 -12.38 3.73
CA LEU A 335 34.03 -11.73 2.65
C LEU A 335 35.16 -10.93 3.32
N ASN A 336 36.40 -11.20 2.91
CA ASN A 336 37.57 -10.48 3.39
C ASN A 336 37.46 -8.97 3.07
N PRO A 337 37.89 -8.09 3.99
CA PRO A 337 37.67 -6.64 3.88
C PRO A 337 38.77 -5.95 3.05
N PRO A 338 38.49 -4.81 2.40
CA PRO A 338 39.48 -3.75 2.29
C PRO A 338 39.33 -2.77 3.46
N ASN A 339 40.43 -2.64 4.20
CA ASN A 339 40.85 -1.49 5.02
C ASN A 339 40.25 -1.32 6.45
N PRO A 340 41.04 -1.52 7.53
CA PRO A 340 40.55 -1.57 8.92
C PRO A 340 40.62 -0.24 9.69
N ASN A 341 40.25 0.90 9.09
CA ASN A 341 40.38 2.22 9.74
C ASN A 341 39.08 3.01 9.95
N LEU A 342 37.93 2.33 10.18
CA LEU A 342 36.76 2.99 10.79
C LEU A 342 36.03 2.04 11.74
N ARG A 343 36.37 2.12 13.03
CA ARG A 343 35.55 1.61 14.14
C ARG A 343 35.17 2.78 15.05
N MET A 344 33.96 2.66 15.63
CA MET A 344 33.18 3.62 16.43
C MET A 344 32.43 4.61 15.52
N VAL A 345 31.11 4.60 15.38
CA VAL A 345 30.04 4.50 16.39
C VAL A 345 28.77 3.98 15.69
N GLN A 346 28.25 2.79 16.02
CA GLN A 346 26.86 2.38 15.69
C GLN A 346 26.56 1.01 16.30
N SER A 347 26.09 0.94 17.55
CA SER A 347 25.51 -0.31 18.09
C SER A 347 24.44 -0.16 19.19
N VAL A 348 23.79 0.99 19.36
CA VAL A 348 22.76 1.15 20.42
C VAL A 348 21.49 1.89 19.97
N ARG A 349 21.37 2.36 18.72
CA ARG A 349 20.29 3.32 18.35
C ARG A 349 19.08 2.75 17.61
N SER A 350 19.07 1.48 17.22
CA SER A 350 17.98 0.89 16.41
C SER A 350 16.91 0.15 17.21
N SER A 351 17.17 -0.21 18.48
CA SER A 351 16.19 -0.92 19.32
C SER A 351 15.12 0.04 19.87
N ALA A 352 15.49 1.23 20.33
CA ALA A 352 14.58 2.12 21.07
C ALA A 352 13.46 2.74 20.21
N ILE A 353 13.66 2.87 18.89
CA ILE A 353 12.65 3.45 17.95
C ILE A 353 11.66 2.39 17.49
N LEU A 354 12.15 1.16 17.28
CA LEU A 354 11.30 0.01 17.09
C LEU A 354 10.53 -0.29 18.40
N GLU A 355 11.18 -0.19 19.57
CA GLU A 355 10.53 -0.25 20.88
C GLU A 355 9.55 0.90 21.10
N LEU A 356 9.81 2.12 20.63
CA LEU A 356 8.81 3.20 20.70
C LEU A 356 7.61 2.87 19.82
N THR A 357 7.86 2.48 18.58
CA THR A 357 6.80 2.15 17.62
C THR A 357 6.03 0.90 18.05
N LEU A 358 6.66 -0.04 18.77
CA LEU A 358 6.04 -1.25 19.32
C LEU A 358 5.36 -0.99 20.67
N LYS A 359 5.98 -0.27 21.63
CA LYS A 359 5.43 0.03 22.96
C LYS A 359 4.34 1.10 22.92
N LEU A 360 4.41 2.06 21.99
CA LEU A 360 3.29 2.97 21.72
C LEU A 360 2.15 2.26 20.96
N ASN A 361 2.36 1.03 20.45
CA ASN A 361 1.32 0.22 19.80
C ASN A 361 0.87 -1.00 20.63
N HIS A 362 1.55 -1.33 21.73
CA HIS A 362 1.24 -2.47 22.59
C HIS A 362 1.25 -2.07 24.07
N THR A 363 0.06 -1.73 24.56
CA THR A 363 -0.35 -2.04 25.94
C THR A 363 -1.66 -2.83 25.87
N ASP A 364 -1.62 -4.05 26.40
CA ASP A 364 -2.71 -5.01 26.63
C ASP A 364 -4.08 -4.71 26.00
N ASN A 365 -4.35 -5.37 24.87
CA ASN A 365 -5.69 -5.60 24.29
C ASN A 365 -6.57 -4.37 23.93
N LYS A 366 -6.01 -3.17 23.82
CA LYS A 366 -6.62 -2.04 23.09
C LYS A 366 -5.52 -1.28 22.34
N LEU A 367 -5.69 -1.09 21.02
CA LEU A 367 -4.74 -0.35 20.19
C LEU A 367 -4.82 1.15 20.55
N ILE A 368 -4.08 1.59 21.57
CA ILE A 368 -4.01 3.00 21.94
C ILE A 368 -2.76 3.58 21.30
N VAL A 369 -2.86 4.04 20.05
CA VAL A 369 -1.85 4.95 19.49
C VAL A 369 -1.90 6.21 20.35
N PRO A 370 -0.85 6.53 21.12
CA PRO A 370 -0.91 7.64 22.04
C PRO A 370 -1.09 8.94 21.27
N ARG A 371 -1.96 9.78 21.82
CA ARG A 371 -2.21 11.12 21.30
C ARG A 371 -0.98 11.96 21.58
N LEU A 372 -0.63 12.86 20.66
CA LEU A 372 0.60 13.66 20.73
C LEU A 372 0.70 14.43 22.06
N TYR A 373 -0.42 14.92 22.59
CA TYR A 373 -0.46 15.61 23.88
C TYR A 373 -0.06 14.72 25.08
N GLN A 374 -0.27 13.40 25.01
CA GLN A 374 0.07 12.48 26.10
C GLN A 374 1.59 12.31 26.24
N VAL A 375 2.32 12.45 25.12
CA VAL A 375 3.79 12.53 25.13
C VAL A 375 4.24 13.80 25.82
N SER A 376 3.60 14.94 25.54
CA SER A 376 3.87 16.20 26.24
C SER A 376 3.59 16.10 27.74
N ASP A 377 2.47 15.48 28.14
CA ASP A 377 2.14 15.26 29.55
C ASP A 377 3.17 14.36 30.26
N ALA A 378 3.65 13.31 29.58
CA ALA A 378 4.72 12.47 30.09
C ALA A 378 6.02 13.26 30.27
N LEU A 379 6.37 14.10 29.29
CA LEU A 379 7.54 14.97 29.37
C LEU A 379 7.42 15.99 30.52
N LEU A 380 6.24 16.58 30.75
CA LEU A 380 5.99 17.46 31.91
C LEU A 380 6.16 16.74 33.25
N LYS A 381 5.79 15.45 33.31
CA LYS A 381 5.90 14.65 34.54
C LYS A 381 7.36 14.29 34.87
N ILE A 382 8.19 14.03 33.86
CA ILE A 382 9.58 13.59 34.05
C ILE A 382 10.60 14.73 33.99
N GLN A 383 10.30 15.82 33.27
CA GLN A 383 11.16 17.00 33.15
C GLN A 383 10.65 18.10 34.07
N LYS A 384 11.31 18.28 35.21
CA LYS A 384 11.07 19.41 36.11
C LYS A 384 12.22 20.41 35.93
N PRO A 385 12.01 21.54 35.23
CA PRO A 385 13.04 22.56 35.06
C PRO A 385 13.53 23.05 36.43
N THR A 386 14.83 23.03 36.65
CA THR A 386 15.45 23.42 37.94
C THR A 386 15.56 24.93 38.12
N ASP A 387 15.37 25.71 37.06
CA ASP A 387 15.57 27.17 37.01
C ASP A 387 14.26 27.98 36.93
N GLY A 388 13.10 27.32 37.03
CA GLY A 388 11.79 27.97 36.95
C GLY A 388 11.35 28.37 35.54
N SER A 389 12.11 28.01 34.50
CA SER A 389 11.68 28.20 33.12
C SER A 389 10.44 27.34 32.79
N PRO A 390 9.52 27.83 31.94
CA PRO A 390 8.34 27.06 31.56
C PRO A 390 8.76 25.85 30.71
N SER A 391 8.39 24.64 31.14
CA SER A 391 8.63 23.42 30.37
C SER A 391 7.81 23.46 29.08
N ARG A 392 8.49 23.36 27.94
CA ARG A 392 7.85 23.27 26.61
C ARG A 392 7.38 21.87 26.26
N ALA A 393 7.65 20.88 27.11
CA ALA A 393 7.16 19.52 26.98
C ALA A 393 7.42 18.90 25.59
N GLY A 394 8.52 19.29 24.95
CA GLY A 394 8.88 18.84 23.60
C GLY A 394 8.03 19.41 22.46
N HIS A 395 6.96 20.17 22.72
CA HIS A 395 6.07 20.67 21.68
C HIS A 395 6.71 21.79 20.85
N LEU A 396 6.75 21.58 19.53
CA LEU A 396 7.24 22.58 18.58
C LEU A 396 6.08 23.48 18.12
N ALA A 397 6.07 24.72 18.58
CA ALA A 397 4.97 25.65 18.34
C ALA A 397 4.93 26.21 16.90
N ASP A 398 3.72 26.63 16.47
CA ASP A 398 3.44 27.39 15.25
C ASP A 398 3.76 26.70 13.92
N LEU A 399 3.90 25.37 13.93
CA LEU A 399 4.13 24.56 12.73
C LEU A 399 2.82 24.12 12.07
N THR A 400 2.75 24.29 10.76
CA THR A 400 1.64 23.82 9.91
C THR A 400 2.14 22.75 8.94
N PRO A 401 1.44 21.61 8.77
CA PRO A 401 1.73 20.66 7.71
C PRO A 401 1.37 21.23 6.33
N PHE A 402 2.26 21.07 5.35
CA PHE A 402 2.08 21.52 3.97
C PHE A 402 2.05 20.36 2.94
N SER A 403 2.54 19.18 3.33
CA SER A 403 2.58 17.99 2.49
C SER A 403 2.40 16.73 3.35
N PRO A 404 1.71 15.68 2.86
CA PRO A 404 1.18 15.53 1.49
C PRO A 404 -0.07 16.38 1.19
N SER A 405 -0.76 16.83 2.23
CA SER A 405 -1.91 17.73 2.14
C SER A 405 -1.63 19.04 2.87
N LEU A 406 -2.27 20.12 2.42
CA LEU A 406 -2.16 21.43 3.05
C LEU A 406 -3.05 21.48 4.30
N GLY A 407 -2.46 21.84 5.44
CA GLY A 407 -3.17 22.04 6.69
C GLY A 407 -3.43 20.75 7.48
N ARG A 408 -3.98 20.94 8.68
CA ARG A 408 -4.21 19.86 9.64
C ARG A 408 -5.28 18.89 9.14
N ASN A 409 -5.06 17.60 9.34
CA ASN A 409 -5.98 16.56 8.87
C ASN A 409 -5.86 15.26 9.67
N THR A 410 -6.91 14.42 9.60
CA THR A 410 -7.01 13.15 10.32
C THR A 410 -6.56 11.93 9.50
N THR A 411 -6.32 12.10 8.21
CA THR A 411 -6.06 11.01 7.25
C THR A 411 -4.58 10.86 6.89
N GLY A 412 -3.77 11.87 7.19
CA GLY A 412 -2.33 11.86 6.95
C GLY A 412 -1.59 10.93 7.92
N PRO A 413 -0.48 10.31 7.49
CA PRO A 413 0.28 9.41 8.33
C PRO A 413 1.00 10.18 9.45
N LYS A 414 0.94 9.62 10.67
CA LYS A 414 1.83 9.99 11.76
C LYS A 414 3.24 9.48 11.46
N ILE A 415 4.27 10.29 11.71
CA ILE A 415 5.67 9.89 11.47
C ILE A 415 6.50 10.05 12.74
N ILE A 416 7.37 9.06 12.99
CA ILE A 416 8.29 9.04 14.14
C ILE A 416 9.67 8.63 13.63
N ALA A 417 10.70 9.42 13.92
CA ALA A 417 12.09 9.13 13.54
C ALA A 417 13.09 9.93 14.38
N PRO A 418 14.40 9.57 14.39
CA PRO A 418 15.42 10.44 14.95
C PRO A 418 15.50 11.78 14.21
N ALA A 419 15.88 12.83 14.93
CA ALA A 419 16.24 14.12 14.39
C ALA A 419 17.61 14.06 13.71
N SER A 420 17.69 14.54 12.47
CA SER A 420 18.91 15.17 11.96
C SER A 420 18.68 16.68 11.92
N THR A 421 19.70 17.47 12.22
CA THR A 421 19.54 18.91 12.42
C THR A 421 20.34 19.72 11.42
N ILE A 422 19.78 20.85 10.98
CA ILE A 422 20.44 21.81 10.11
C ILE A 422 20.18 23.21 10.64
N GLN A 423 21.26 23.95 10.88
CA GLN A 423 21.21 25.34 11.30
C GLN A 423 21.52 26.23 10.09
N PHE A 424 20.58 27.09 9.72
CA PHE A 424 20.84 28.19 8.80
C PHE A 424 21.35 29.40 9.55
N ILE A 425 22.15 30.23 8.87
CA ILE A 425 22.67 31.49 9.40
C ILE A 425 22.32 32.64 8.48
N PRO A 426 22.30 33.89 9.01
CA PRO A 426 22.16 35.07 8.18
C PRO A 426 23.24 35.08 7.09
N LYS A 427 22.86 35.52 5.89
CA LYS A 427 23.76 35.59 4.73
C LYS A 427 25.01 36.43 5.01
N SER A 428 24.84 37.51 5.79
CA SER A 428 25.88 38.43 6.24
C SER A 428 26.82 37.84 7.29
N SER A 429 26.41 36.80 8.01
CA SER A 429 27.24 36.14 9.03
C SER A 429 28.31 35.26 8.39
N SER A 430 29.46 35.12 9.04
CA SER A 430 30.44 34.11 8.67
C SER A 430 30.17 32.83 9.45
N ALA A 431 30.50 31.65 8.91
CA ALA A 431 30.44 30.42 9.70
C ALA A 431 31.34 30.50 10.95
N ALA A 432 32.35 31.38 10.94
CA ALA A 432 33.23 31.63 12.09
C ALA A 432 32.51 32.24 13.30
N SER A 433 31.40 32.96 13.12
CA SER A 433 30.62 33.49 14.25
C SER A 433 29.80 32.44 14.99
N LEU A 434 29.62 31.24 14.40
CA LEU A 434 29.04 30.09 15.11
C LEU A 434 30.10 29.34 15.94
N LEU A 435 31.39 29.51 15.63
CA LEU A 435 32.49 28.79 16.27
C LEU A 435 32.73 29.25 17.72
N THR A 436 32.29 30.45 18.09
CA THR A 436 32.42 30.97 19.47
C THR A 436 31.57 30.22 20.49
N GLU A 437 30.57 29.46 20.04
CA GLU A 437 29.75 28.59 20.90
C GLU A 437 30.35 27.20 21.10
N PHE A 438 31.39 26.83 20.33
CA PHE A 438 32.05 25.54 20.44
C PHE A 438 33.38 25.66 21.18
N THR A 439 33.63 24.74 22.13
CA THR A 439 34.91 24.61 22.82
C THR A 439 36.02 24.04 21.94
N SER A 440 35.70 23.60 20.72
CA SER A 440 36.63 23.06 19.71
C SER A 440 36.07 23.26 18.30
N PRO A 441 36.91 23.26 17.24
CA PRO A 441 36.43 23.40 15.87
C PRO A 441 35.39 22.30 15.50
N PRO A 442 34.33 22.63 14.73
CA PRO A 442 33.35 21.67 14.26
C PRO A 442 34.00 20.53 13.48
N SER A 443 33.53 19.32 13.76
CA SER A 443 33.95 18.12 13.04
C SER A 443 33.44 18.11 11.59
N GLU A 444 33.96 17.20 10.77
CA GLU A 444 33.47 16.94 9.41
C GLU A 444 31.97 16.60 9.37
N ASN A 445 31.45 15.96 10.43
CA ASN A 445 30.03 15.65 10.53
C ASN A 445 29.17 16.86 10.92
N GLN A 446 29.78 17.98 11.32
CA GLN A 446 29.08 19.20 11.72
C GLN A 446 29.11 20.29 10.65
N THR A 447 29.89 20.08 9.60
CA THR A 447 30.05 21.01 8.48
C THR A 447 29.58 20.36 7.18
N PHE A 448 29.51 21.15 6.12
CA PHE A 448 29.15 20.69 4.78
C PHE A 448 30.41 20.56 3.91
N PRO A 449 30.62 19.41 3.24
CA PRO A 449 31.74 19.24 2.31
C PRO A 449 31.71 20.27 1.18
N LYS A 450 32.89 20.79 0.80
CA LYS A 450 33.02 21.74 -0.31
C LYS A 450 32.47 21.13 -1.62
N GLY A 451 31.77 21.95 -2.40
CA GLY A 451 31.21 21.52 -3.69
C GLY A 451 29.95 20.65 -3.58
N THR A 452 29.40 20.44 -2.37
CA THR A 452 28.13 19.73 -2.16
C THR A 452 27.03 20.70 -1.76
N HIS A 453 25.78 20.36 -2.08
CA HIS A 453 24.64 21.08 -1.54
C HIS A 453 24.28 20.52 -0.16
N TRP A 454 23.77 21.35 0.75
CA TRP A 454 23.46 20.93 2.12
C TRP A 454 22.48 19.74 2.16
N VAL A 455 21.55 19.69 1.20
CA VAL A 455 20.52 18.64 1.10
C VAL A 455 21.13 17.25 0.86
N ASP A 456 22.26 17.17 0.16
CA ASP A 456 22.95 15.90 -0.14
C ASP A 456 23.64 15.30 1.09
N ASN A 457 23.72 16.09 2.16
CA ASN A 457 24.35 15.73 3.43
C ASN A 457 23.32 15.47 4.54
N THR A 458 22.05 15.26 4.17
CA THR A 458 20.98 14.83 5.08
C THR A 458 21.07 13.33 5.34
N GLU A 459 20.62 12.88 6.52
CA GLU A 459 20.78 11.50 6.98
C GLU A 459 19.52 10.67 6.68
N PRO A 460 19.61 9.58 5.89
CA PRO A 460 18.47 8.70 5.61
C PRO A 460 17.79 8.19 6.90
N ASN A 461 16.48 7.93 6.82
CA ASN A 461 15.66 7.46 7.94
C ASN A 461 15.55 8.42 9.14
N THR A 462 15.83 9.71 8.96
CA THR A 462 15.62 10.75 9.97
C THR A 462 14.49 11.71 9.58
N ILE A 463 14.03 12.52 10.54
CA ILE A 463 13.28 13.75 10.30
C ILE A 463 14.27 14.91 10.35
N VAL A 464 14.33 15.70 9.27
CA VAL A 464 15.25 16.85 9.17
C VAL A 464 14.62 18.05 9.85
N LEU A 465 15.22 18.51 10.94
CA LEU A 465 14.85 19.72 11.67
C LEU A 465 15.73 20.88 11.24
N ILE A 466 15.10 21.93 10.70
CA ILE A 466 15.78 23.08 10.15
C ILE A 466 15.47 24.31 11.01
N SER A 467 16.50 24.94 11.55
CA SER A 467 16.39 26.22 12.25
C SER A 467 16.76 27.36 11.30
N GLN A 468 15.80 28.23 11.00
CA GLN A 468 16.02 29.45 10.24
C GLN A 468 16.24 30.64 11.20
N PRO A 469 17.18 31.56 10.91
CA PRO A 469 17.35 32.76 11.73
C PRO A 469 16.04 33.54 11.88
N PRO A 470 15.77 34.09 13.08
CA PRO A 470 14.52 34.79 13.36
C PRO A 470 14.37 36.06 12.49
N GLY A 471 13.13 36.40 12.17
CA GLY A 471 12.79 37.64 11.44
C GLY A 471 12.97 37.60 9.91
N GLN A 472 13.42 36.47 9.36
CA GLN A 472 13.62 36.34 7.91
C GLN A 472 12.33 36.07 7.13
N GLN A 473 12.29 36.53 5.88
CA GLN A 473 11.15 36.38 4.98
C GLN A 473 11.39 35.39 3.82
N CYS A 474 12.62 34.94 3.59
CA CYS A 474 12.97 33.94 2.59
C CYS A 474 12.62 32.50 3.01
N ALA A 475 12.44 31.60 2.03
CA ALA A 475 12.28 30.17 2.26
C ALA A 475 13.62 29.42 2.28
N VAL A 476 13.80 28.48 3.21
CA VAL A 476 15.00 27.62 3.33
C VAL A 476 14.84 26.24 2.68
N VAL A 477 13.61 25.83 2.37
CA VAL A 477 13.29 24.59 1.63
C VAL A 477 12.35 24.89 0.47
N GLY A 478 12.65 24.33 -0.71
CA GLY A 478 11.82 24.36 -1.90
C GLY A 478 11.60 22.96 -2.49
N GLY A 479 10.96 22.90 -3.66
CA GLY A 479 10.49 21.66 -4.29
C GLY A 479 11.61 20.67 -4.60
N ILE A 480 12.67 21.15 -5.26
CA ILE A 480 13.86 20.36 -5.59
C ILE A 480 14.49 19.72 -4.34
N MET A 481 14.54 20.45 -3.22
CA MET A 481 15.08 19.93 -1.97
C MET A 481 14.19 18.83 -1.39
N ALA A 482 12.87 18.98 -1.46
CA ALA A 482 11.93 17.94 -1.01
C ALA A 482 12.04 16.65 -1.86
N VAL A 483 12.11 16.78 -3.18
CA VAL A 483 12.34 15.64 -4.09
C VAL A 483 13.65 14.93 -3.76
N ARG A 484 14.73 15.69 -3.53
CA ARG A 484 16.03 15.11 -3.19
C ARG A 484 16.02 14.41 -1.83
N MET A 485 15.43 15.02 -0.80
CA MET A 485 15.28 14.41 0.52
C MET A 485 14.45 13.13 0.46
N LYS A 486 13.37 13.10 -0.33
CA LYS A 486 12.59 11.88 -0.59
C LYS A 486 13.45 10.78 -1.21
N ALA A 487 14.24 11.11 -2.24
CA ALA A 487 15.15 10.16 -2.88
C ALA A 487 16.26 9.65 -1.93
N LEU A 488 16.66 10.45 -0.95
CA LEU A 488 17.62 10.06 0.10
C LEU A 488 16.99 9.24 1.24
N GLY A 489 15.68 9.01 1.24
CA GLY A 489 14.99 8.22 2.26
C GLY A 489 14.73 8.98 3.57
N ILE A 490 14.66 10.32 3.52
CA ILE A 490 14.22 11.16 4.65
C ILE A 490 12.75 10.86 4.96
N LYS A 491 12.41 10.79 6.26
CA LYS A 491 11.04 10.46 6.72
C LYS A 491 10.12 11.68 6.79
N GLY A 492 10.68 12.86 7.00
CA GLY A 492 9.95 14.12 6.99
C GLY A 492 10.88 15.32 7.22
N VAL A 493 10.31 16.52 7.07
CA VAL A 493 11.04 17.78 7.25
C VAL A 493 10.23 18.71 8.13
N VAL A 494 10.87 19.29 9.13
CA VAL A 494 10.29 20.30 10.02
C VAL A 494 11.14 21.55 9.92
N VAL A 495 10.53 22.64 9.48
CA VAL A 495 11.21 23.91 9.22
C VAL A 495 10.72 24.95 10.22
N ASP A 496 11.58 25.34 11.16
CA ASP A 496 11.39 26.56 11.95
C ASP A 496 11.66 27.78 11.07
N GLY A 497 10.73 28.05 10.16
CA GLY A 497 10.96 29.00 9.09
C GLY A 497 9.98 28.82 7.94
N ARG A 498 10.40 29.26 6.75
CA ARG A 498 9.53 29.31 5.57
C ARG A 498 9.94 28.31 4.50
N ILE A 499 8.95 27.84 3.76
CA ILE A 499 9.10 26.98 2.58
C ILE A 499 8.53 27.62 1.32
N ARG A 500 8.86 27.07 0.15
CA ARG A 500 8.34 27.51 -1.15
C ARG A 500 8.07 26.34 -2.09
N ASP A 501 7.54 26.61 -3.28
CA ASP A 501 7.27 25.60 -4.32
C ASP A 501 6.28 24.51 -3.85
N LEU A 502 5.15 24.92 -3.23
CA LEU A 502 4.21 24.01 -2.54
C LEU A 502 3.73 22.84 -3.41
N SER A 503 3.46 23.08 -4.69
CA SER A 503 3.00 22.02 -5.61
C SER A 503 4.07 20.94 -5.82
N GLU A 504 5.35 21.32 -5.86
CA GLU A 504 6.45 20.37 -5.98
C GLU A 504 6.71 19.65 -4.65
N ILE A 505 6.60 20.36 -3.53
CA ILE A 505 6.70 19.76 -2.19
C ILE A 505 5.60 18.71 -1.98
N GLN A 506 4.36 19.00 -2.37
CA GLN A 506 3.24 18.04 -2.31
C GLN A 506 3.45 16.88 -3.29
N GLY A 507 3.88 17.16 -4.51
CA GLY A 507 4.17 16.13 -5.52
C GLY A 507 5.31 15.18 -5.13
N ALA A 508 6.21 15.59 -4.22
CA ALA A 508 7.26 14.72 -3.68
C ALA A 508 6.73 13.72 -2.64
N GLU A 509 5.50 13.90 -2.14
CA GLU A 509 4.88 13.08 -1.08
C GLU A 509 5.80 12.87 0.13
N LEU A 510 6.61 13.88 0.46
CA LEU A 510 7.44 13.95 1.65
C LEU A 510 6.69 14.78 2.69
N PRO A 511 6.46 14.27 3.92
CA PRO A 511 5.83 15.07 4.96
C PRO A 511 6.66 16.30 5.32
N VAL A 512 6.05 17.50 5.24
CA VAL A 512 6.73 18.78 5.52
C VAL A 512 5.88 19.65 6.43
N TRP A 513 6.48 20.13 7.52
CA TRP A 513 5.92 21.15 8.41
C TRP A 513 6.75 22.42 8.35
N ALA A 514 6.11 23.59 8.40
CA ALA A 514 6.79 24.87 8.43
C ALA A 514 5.99 25.94 9.20
N LYS A 515 6.65 27.04 9.60
CA LYS A 515 5.97 28.22 10.18
C LYS A 515 5.28 29.09 9.14
N GLY A 516 5.63 28.96 7.87
CA GLY A 516 4.97 29.70 6.80
C GLY A 516 5.58 29.47 5.43
N THR A 517 5.18 30.31 4.48
CA THR A 517 5.61 30.22 3.08
C THR A 517 6.30 31.50 2.61
N SER A 518 7.06 31.41 1.53
CA SER A 518 7.65 32.55 0.83
C SER A 518 7.82 32.22 -0.65
N THR A 519 7.84 33.23 -1.52
CA THR A 519 8.29 33.06 -2.91
C THR A 519 9.80 33.32 -3.06
N VAL A 520 10.40 34.00 -2.08
CA VAL A 520 11.81 34.39 -2.08
C VAL A 520 12.67 33.20 -1.64
N GLY A 521 13.67 32.85 -2.45
CA GLY A 521 14.59 31.76 -2.14
C GLY A 521 15.61 32.11 -1.06
N THR A 522 16.20 31.08 -0.46
CA THR A 522 17.13 31.15 0.69
C THR A 522 18.22 32.20 0.53
N GLY A 523 18.78 32.29 -0.69
CA GLY A 523 19.91 33.17 -0.99
C GLY A 523 19.65 34.66 -0.80
N ALA A 524 18.43 35.10 -0.49
CA ALA A 524 18.16 36.48 -0.12
C ALA A 524 18.73 36.82 1.26
N GLU A 525 18.46 35.99 2.27
CA GLU A 525 18.70 36.34 3.69
C GLU A 525 19.48 35.28 4.46
N ALA A 526 19.55 34.04 3.99
CA ALA A 526 20.16 32.92 4.71
C ALA A 526 21.08 32.04 3.86
N LYS A 527 21.89 31.25 4.55
CA LYS A 527 22.71 30.17 3.98
C LYS A 527 22.87 29.03 5.00
N PRO A 528 23.11 27.78 4.56
CA PRO A 528 23.41 26.69 5.48
C PRO A 528 24.68 27.00 6.29
N GLY A 529 24.59 26.81 7.60
CA GLY A 529 25.68 27.02 8.55
C GLY A 529 26.29 25.69 8.99
N LEU A 530 25.60 25.00 9.89
CA LEU A 530 26.04 23.73 10.50
C LEU A 530 24.99 22.64 10.32
N ARG A 531 25.41 21.39 10.40
CA ARG A 531 24.53 20.22 10.52
C ARG A 531 24.88 19.42 11.77
N ASN A 532 23.99 18.53 12.22
CA ASN A 532 24.26 17.65 13.35
C ASN A 532 24.79 18.39 14.59
N VAL A 533 24.18 19.55 14.86
CA VAL A 533 24.39 20.38 16.05
C VAL A 533 23.07 20.60 16.76
N ARG A 534 23.13 21.01 18.03
CA ARG A 534 21.96 21.48 18.76
C ARG A 534 21.30 22.64 18.01
N VAL A 535 19.97 22.60 17.86
CA VAL A 535 19.19 23.68 17.25
C VAL A 535 18.01 24.05 18.13
N ASP A 536 17.57 25.31 18.07
CA ASP A 536 16.27 25.72 18.60
C ASP A 536 15.24 25.69 17.47
N VAL A 537 14.15 24.96 17.70
CA VAL A 537 13.02 24.84 16.78
C VAL A 537 11.75 25.05 17.59
N GLY A 538 10.96 26.07 17.26
CA GLY A 538 9.69 26.33 17.93
C GLY A 538 9.82 26.59 19.43
N GLY A 539 10.98 27.05 19.90
CA GLY A 539 11.27 27.28 21.32
C GLY A 539 11.65 26.02 22.09
N VAL A 540 11.92 24.90 21.41
CA VAL A 540 12.45 23.67 21.99
C VAL A 540 13.86 23.46 21.46
N SER A 541 14.77 23.21 22.39
CA SER A 541 16.12 22.80 22.05
C SER A 541 16.15 21.33 21.65
N VAL A 542 16.66 21.03 20.46
CA VAL A 542 16.73 19.69 19.89
C VAL A 542 18.17 19.29 19.60
N GLU A 543 18.57 18.11 20.08
CA GLU A 543 19.86 17.50 19.79
C GLU A 543 19.74 16.48 18.63
N PRO A 544 20.80 16.28 17.84
CA PRO A 544 20.84 15.18 16.87
C PRO A 544 20.57 13.83 17.54
N GLY A 545 19.66 13.06 16.94
CA GLY A 545 19.21 11.77 17.42
C GLY A 545 18.07 11.79 18.45
N ASP A 546 17.58 12.96 18.88
CA ASP A 546 16.31 13.06 19.61
C ASP A 546 15.15 12.53 18.77
N ILE A 547 14.08 12.05 19.39
CA ILE A 547 12.98 11.43 18.66
C ILE A 547 11.92 12.47 18.34
N VAL A 548 11.65 12.65 17.05
CA VAL A 548 10.61 13.56 16.55
C VAL A 548 9.36 12.75 16.25
N PHE A 549 8.23 13.16 16.79
CA PHE A 549 6.91 12.63 16.49
C PHE A 549 6.07 13.73 15.86
N CYS A 550 5.73 13.57 14.57
CA CYS A 550 4.80 14.46 13.87
C CYS A 550 3.43 13.79 13.70
N ASP A 551 2.39 14.50 14.10
CA ASP A 551 0.98 14.18 13.90
C ASP A 551 0.36 15.26 13.01
N PRO A 552 -0.21 14.91 11.83
CA PRO A 552 -0.83 15.89 10.93
C PRO A 552 -2.00 16.67 11.53
N LEU A 553 -2.65 16.16 12.58
CA LEU A 553 -3.74 16.87 13.26
C LEU A 553 -3.24 17.72 14.42
N GLU A 554 -2.39 17.13 15.27
CA GLU A 554 -2.02 17.70 16.58
C GLU A 554 -0.76 18.58 16.53
N GLY A 555 0.20 18.27 15.65
CA GLY A 555 1.45 19.04 15.51
C GLY A 555 2.71 18.19 15.65
N VAL A 556 3.78 18.74 16.23
CA VAL A 556 5.06 18.05 16.37
C VAL A 556 5.55 18.11 17.83
N VAL A 557 6.05 16.98 18.33
CA VAL A 557 6.69 16.85 19.65
C VAL A 557 8.05 16.18 19.50
N VAL A 558 9.03 16.66 20.25
CA VAL A 558 10.39 16.10 20.34
C VAL A 558 10.61 15.49 21.73
N ILE A 559 11.04 14.24 21.75
CA ILE A 559 11.42 13.51 22.95
C ILE A 559 12.95 13.45 22.97
N PRO A 560 13.60 14.04 23.98
CA PRO A 560 15.04 13.87 24.15
C PRO A 560 15.39 12.38 24.21
N LYS A 561 16.39 11.94 23.43
CA LYS A 561 16.70 10.50 23.31
C LYS A 561 16.99 9.83 24.66
N ASP A 562 17.59 10.56 25.60
CA ASP A 562 17.93 10.06 26.94
C ASP A 562 16.72 10.04 27.89
N SER A 563 15.61 10.69 27.51
CA SER A 563 14.33 10.66 28.23
C SER A 563 13.37 9.60 27.69
N LEU A 564 13.71 8.95 26.58
CA LEU A 564 12.79 8.12 25.82
C LEU A 564 12.20 6.96 26.63
N ASP A 565 13.07 6.22 27.33
CA ASP A 565 12.65 5.07 28.15
C ASP A 565 11.72 5.51 29.29
N LYS A 566 12.00 6.66 29.92
CA LYS A 566 11.17 7.23 30.99
C LYS A 566 9.81 7.70 30.48
N VAL A 567 9.76 8.27 29.27
CA VAL A 567 8.48 8.62 28.62
C VAL A 567 7.65 7.36 28.43
N LEU A 568 8.25 6.31 27.84
CA LEU A 568 7.56 5.03 27.63
C LEU A 568 7.05 4.38 28.92
N GLU A 569 7.81 4.48 30.00
CA GLU A 569 7.42 3.93 31.31
C GLU A 569 6.19 4.64 31.90
N VAL A 570 6.11 5.96 31.75
CA VAL A 570 5.07 6.78 32.39
C VAL A 570 3.78 6.85 31.58
N MET A 571 3.86 6.68 30.25
CA MET A 571 2.74 6.86 29.33
C MET A 571 1.52 5.97 29.61
N PRO A 572 1.63 4.66 29.86
CA PRO A 572 0.46 3.81 30.12
C PRO A 572 -0.43 4.32 31.26
N GLY A 573 0.19 4.80 32.34
CA GLY A 573 -0.55 5.35 33.49
C GLY A 573 -1.26 6.67 33.18
N ILE A 574 -0.70 7.49 32.28
CA ILE A 574 -1.36 8.73 31.81
C ILE A 574 -2.59 8.36 30.97
N VAL A 575 -2.43 7.43 30.02
CA VAL A 575 -3.51 6.97 29.15
C VAL A 575 -4.66 6.39 29.96
N GLU A 576 -4.37 5.51 30.91
CA GLU A 576 -5.39 4.90 31.76
C GLU A 576 -6.13 5.93 32.62
N ALA A 577 -5.40 6.90 33.18
CA ALA A 577 -6.02 7.97 33.96
C ALA A 577 -6.93 8.86 33.10
N ASP A 578 -6.52 9.19 31.88
CA ASP A 578 -7.32 9.97 30.92
C ASP A 578 -8.63 9.28 30.58
N ASP A 579 -8.57 8.00 30.24
CA ASP A 579 -9.73 7.23 29.83
C ASP A 579 -10.74 7.11 30.99
N ARG A 580 -10.25 6.85 32.21
CA ARG A 580 -11.10 6.81 33.42
C ARG A 580 -11.73 8.15 33.77
N VAL A 581 -10.98 9.26 33.60
CA VAL A 581 -11.54 10.59 33.79
C VAL A 581 -12.64 10.86 32.77
N LYS A 582 -12.39 10.56 31.49
CA LYS A 582 -13.34 10.80 30.42
C LYS A 582 -14.62 10.01 30.64
N GLU A 583 -14.51 8.73 30.95
CA GLU A 583 -15.65 7.85 31.26
C GLU A 583 -16.45 8.37 32.48
N ALA A 584 -15.78 8.79 33.55
CA ALA A 584 -16.46 9.32 34.73
C ALA A 584 -17.20 10.64 34.45
N VAL A 585 -16.60 11.53 33.65
CA VAL A 585 -17.21 12.80 33.25
C VAL A 585 -18.40 12.56 32.32
N GLU A 586 -18.30 11.64 31.36
CA GLU A 586 -19.42 11.23 30.52
C GLU A 586 -20.56 10.59 31.35
N GLY A 587 -20.22 9.93 32.45
CA GLY A 587 -21.16 9.39 33.44
C GLY A 587 -21.75 10.43 34.42
N GLY A 588 -21.42 11.72 34.28
CA GLY A 588 -22.00 12.82 35.06
C GLY A 588 -21.19 13.26 36.29
N MET A 589 -19.98 12.70 36.52
CA MET A 589 -19.07 13.20 37.55
C MET A 589 -18.49 14.56 37.16
N SER A 590 -18.29 15.45 38.12
CA SER A 590 -17.60 16.71 37.85
C SER A 590 -16.13 16.47 37.47
N VAL A 591 -15.57 17.30 36.58
CA VAL A 591 -14.16 17.22 36.17
C VAL A 591 -13.21 17.31 37.38
N PHE A 592 -13.56 18.16 38.36
CA PHE A 592 -12.78 18.32 39.60
C PHE A 592 -12.68 17.01 40.39
N GLU A 593 -13.81 16.33 40.60
CA GLU A 593 -13.85 15.05 41.32
C GLU A 593 -13.18 13.94 40.51
N ALA A 594 -13.38 13.91 39.19
CA ALA A 594 -12.76 12.92 38.31
C ALA A 594 -11.22 13.04 38.31
N PHE A 595 -10.67 14.25 38.19
CA PHE A 595 -9.23 14.48 38.28
C PHE A 595 -8.67 14.10 39.65
N LYS A 596 -9.30 14.55 40.74
CA LYS A 596 -8.89 14.17 42.11
C LYS A 596 -8.90 12.66 42.34
N LYS A 597 -9.85 11.95 41.71
CA LYS A 597 -10.01 10.51 41.89
C LYS A 597 -9.04 9.67 41.04
N PHE A 598 -8.73 10.11 39.83
CA PHE A 598 -8.03 9.28 38.83
C PHE A 598 -6.66 9.80 38.41
N ARG A 599 -6.38 11.09 38.55
CA ARG A 599 -5.06 11.70 38.23
C ARG A 599 -4.24 12.09 39.47
N GLY A 600 -4.86 12.09 40.65
CA GLY A 600 -4.24 12.47 41.93
C GLY A 600 -4.41 13.95 42.22
#